data_AF-A0A7X6A5V7-F1
#
_entry.id   AF-A0A7X6A5V7-F1
#
_cell.length_a   1.000
_cell.length_b   1.000
_cell.length_c   1.000
_cell.angle_alpha   90.00
_cell.angle_beta   90.00
_cell.angle_gamma   90.00
#
_symmetry.space_group_name_H-M   'P 1'
#
loop_
_entity.id
_entity.type
_entity.pdbx_description
1 polymer ?
#
loop_
_entity_poly.entity_id
_entity_poly.type
_entity_poly.pdbx_seq_one_letter_code
_entity_poly.pdbx_strand_id
1 'polypeptide(L)'
;ETCARRALQLRPTSDLWVGLARLALNRGDLSTFEGALAEAERLDPLNGGVHIGHGHSDAIQGRYEDARKEFEKAIEVDPVRSGPAAREQIRRLDELLQDRRSD
;
A
#
# COMPACT_ATOMS: atom_id res chain seq x y z
N GLU A 1 10.78 15.19 -4.73
CA GLU A 1 9.38 15.64 -4.59
C GLU A 1 8.69 16.00 -5.92
N THR A 2 9.45 16.25 -7.00
CA THR A 2 8.93 16.89 -8.22
C THR A 2 8.45 15.93 -9.33
N CYS A 3 8.85 14.65 -9.33
CA CYS A 3 8.52 13.75 -10.44
C CYS A 3 7.07 13.23 -10.42
N ALA A 4 6.51 12.93 -9.24
CA ALA A 4 5.15 12.38 -9.15
C ALA A 4 4.07 13.38 -9.60
N ARG A 5 4.17 14.65 -9.16
CA ARG A 5 3.25 15.72 -9.57
C ARG A 5 3.27 16.02 -11.07
N ARG A 6 4.43 15.86 -11.73
CA ARG A 6 4.56 16.11 -13.18
C ARG A 6 4.06 14.94 -14.02
N ALA A 7 4.19 13.71 -13.52
CA ALA A 7 3.64 12.51 -14.16
C ALA A 7 2.10 12.49 -14.14
N LEU A 8 1.48 13.05 -13.09
CA LEU A 8 0.01 13.23 -13.00
C LEU A 8 -0.56 14.13 -14.10
N GLN A 9 0.25 15.01 -14.70
CA GLN A 9 -0.20 15.92 -15.76
C GLN A 9 -0.18 15.31 -17.16
N LEU A 10 0.45 14.14 -17.36
CA LEU A 10 0.62 13.54 -18.68
C LEU A 10 -0.37 12.39 -18.91
N ARG A 11 -0.47 11.44 -17.97
CA ARG A 11 -1.57 10.48 -17.81
C ARG A 11 -1.51 9.88 -16.40
N PRO A 12 -2.47 10.19 -15.50
CA PRO A 12 -2.50 9.56 -14.19
C PRO A 12 -2.84 8.07 -14.33
N THR A 13 -1.93 7.20 -13.94
CA THR A 13 -2.16 5.75 -13.82
C THR A 13 -2.40 5.40 -12.35
N SER A 14 -3.13 4.30 -12.10
CA SER A 14 -3.35 3.81 -10.74
C SER A 14 -2.01 3.58 -10.00
N ASP A 15 -1.00 3.01 -10.66
CA ASP A 15 0.33 2.81 -10.08
C ASP A 15 1.03 4.10 -9.61
N LEU A 16 0.82 5.21 -10.35
CA LEU A 16 1.40 6.50 -9.99
C LEU A 16 0.75 7.07 -8.72
N TRP A 17 -0.57 6.90 -8.59
CA TRP A 17 -1.32 7.29 -7.41
C TRP A 17 -0.97 6.44 -6.19
N VAL A 18 -0.80 5.12 -6.35
CA VAL A 18 -0.26 4.23 -5.30
C VAL A 18 1.14 4.71 -4.87
N GLY A 19 1.99 5.06 -5.84
CA GLY A 19 3.31 5.62 -5.57
C GLY A 19 3.25 6.92 -4.76
N LEU A 20 2.31 7.81 -5.08
CA LEU A 20 2.07 9.05 -4.34
C LEU A 20 1.55 8.76 -2.92
N ALA A 21 0.57 7.87 -2.78
CA ALA A 21 0.02 7.46 -1.50
C ALA A 21 1.13 6.94 -0.57
N ARG A 22 1.99 6.05 -1.07
CA ARG A 22 3.15 5.55 -0.30
C ARG A 22 4.09 6.67 0.15
N LEU A 23 4.37 7.65 -0.71
CA LEU A 23 5.20 8.80 -0.36
C LEU A 23 4.53 9.69 0.69
N ALA A 24 3.21 9.88 0.60
CA ALA A 24 2.43 10.64 1.57
C ALA A 24 2.40 9.95 2.94
N LEU A 25 2.23 8.62 2.95
CA LEU A 25 2.28 7.81 4.16
C LEU A 25 3.63 7.93 4.87
N ASN A 26 4.74 7.85 4.12
CA ASN A 26 6.09 8.05 4.66
C ASN A 26 6.33 9.44 5.25
N ARG A 27 5.52 10.43 4.87
CA ARG A 27 5.58 11.80 5.39
C ARG A 27 4.61 12.04 6.55
N GLY A 28 3.78 11.04 6.88
CA GLY A 28 2.67 11.20 7.83
C GLY A 28 1.51 12.06 7.30
N ASP A 29 1.48 12.35 5.99
CA ASP A 29 0.40 13.10 5.36
C ASP A 29 -0.75 12.14 4.99
N LEU A 30 -1.60 11.86 5.99
CA LEU A 30 -2.74 10.97 5.84
C LEU A 30 -3.79 11.53 4.87
N SER A 31 -3.97 12.85 4.81
CA SER A 31 -4.92 13.48 3.90
C SER A 31 -4.54 13.26 2.43
N THR A 32 -3.27 13.46 2.08
CA THR A 32 -2.79 13.17 0.72
C THR A 32 -2.79 11.66 0.43
N PHE A 33 -2.50 10.83 1.44
CA PHE A 33 -2.56 9.36 1.31
C PHE A 33 -3.95 8.88 0.92
N GLU A 34 -4.99 9.27 1.66
CA GLU A 34 -6.37 8.85 1.40
C GLU A 34 -6.86 9.33 0.04
N GLY A 35 -6.59 10.60 -0.31
CA GLY A 35 -6.97 11.13 -1.62
C GLY A 35 -6.27 10.42 -2.77
N ALA A 36 -4.99 10.09 -2.63
CA ALA A 36 -4.24 9.38 -3.66
C ALA A 36 -4.70 7.92 -3.82
N LEU A 37 -4.97 7.23 -2.72
CA LEU A 37 -5.51 5.85 -2.77
C LEU A 37 -6.90 5.79 -3.39
N ALA A 38 -7.79 6.73 -3.04
CA ALA A 38 -9.12 6.81 -3.62
C ALA A 38 -9.06 7.00 -5.15
N GLU A 39 -8.15 7.84 -5.65
CA GLU A 39 -7.97 7.98 -7.11
C GLU A 39 -7.33 6.73 -7.75
N ALA A 40 -6.41 6.06 -7.05
CA ALA A 40 -5.82 4.80 -7.53
C ALA A 40 -6.88 3.70 -7.69
N GLU A 41 -7.74 3.55 -6.69
CA GLU A 41 -8.85 2.59 -6.67
C GLU A 41 -9.91 2.94 -7.72
N ARG A 42 -10.25 4.23 -7.87
CA ARG A 42 -11.19 4.69 -8.91
C ARG A 42 -10.69 4.40 -10.32
N LEU A 43 -9.38 4.47 -10.55
CA LEU A 43 -8.78 4.22 -11.87
C LEU A 43 -8.60 2.74 -12.18
N ASP A 44 -8.19 1.95 -11.20
CA ASP A 44 -8.03 0.50 -11.33
C ASP A 44 -8.34 -0.19 -10.00
N PRO A 45 -9.59 -0.66 -9.82
CA PRO A 45 -10.00 -1.40 -8.62
C PRO A 45 -9.29 -2.74 -8.46
N LEU A 46 -8.65 -3.26 -9.52
CA LEU A 46 -7.90 -4.52 -9.50
C LEU A 46 -6.40 -4.29 -9.29
N ASN A 47 -5.97 -3.06 -8.99
CA ASN A 47 -4.58 -2.79 -8.67
C ASN A 47 -4.25 -3.23 -7.25
N GLY A 48 -3.50 -4.32 -7.11
CA GLY A 48 -3.04 -4.80 -5.80
C GLY A 48 -2.18 -3.80 -5.03
N GLY A 49 -1.61 -2.79 -5.71
CA GLY A 49 -0.90 -1.69 -5.08
C GLY A 49 -1.77 -0.85 -4.14
N VAL A 50 -3.08 -0.76 -4.40
CA VAL A 50 -4.06 -0.08 -3.52
C VAL A 50 -4.15 -0.81 -2.18
N HIS A 51 -4.34 -2.12 -2.23
CA HIS A 51 -4.38 -2.97 -1.04
C HIS A 51 -3.05 -2.99 -0.28
N ILE A 52 -1.91 -2.95 -0.98
CA ILE A 52 -0.60 -2.76 -0.33
C ILE A 52 -0.52 -1.41 0.39
N GLY A 53 -1.08 -0.34 -0.18
CA GLY A 53 -1.17 0.97 0.45
C GLY A 53 -1.98 0.93 1.75
N HIS A 54 -3.16 0.31 1.74
CA HIS A 54 -3.96 0.10 2.94
C HIS A 54 -3.22 -0.73 4.00
N GLY A 55 -2.61 -1.84 3.59
CA GLY A 55 -1.88 -2.71 4.50
C GLY A 55 -0.71 -2.00 5.21
N HIS A 56 0.02 -1.13 4.50
CA HIS A 56 1.05 -0.32 5.14
C HIS A 56 0.48 0.69 6.14
N SER A 57 -0.64 1.34 5.84
CA SER A 57 -1.29 2.26 6.76
C SER A 57 -1.75 1.55 8.04
N ASP A 58 -2.37 0.37 7.90
CA ASP A 58 -2.79 -0.45 9.03
C ASP A 58 -1.58 -0.90 9.87
N ALA A 59 -0.49 -1.31 9.24
CA ALA A 59 0.73 -1.71 9.93
C ALA A 59 1.37 -0.56 10.74
N ILE A 60 1.38 0.66 10.20
CA ILE A 60 1.87 1.86 10.90
C ILE A 60 0.97 2.19 12.10
N GLN A 61 -0.34 1.95 11.98
CA GLN A 61 -1.30 2.14 13.05
C GLN A 61 -1.32 0.98 14.06
N GLY A 62 -0.44 -0.02 13.90
CA GLY A 62 -0.34 -1.18 14.79
C GLY A 62 -1.42 -2.24 14.56
N ARG A 63 -2.28 -2.09 13.55
CA ARG A 63 -3.29 -3.07 13.15
C ARG A 63 -2.69 -4.13 12.23
N TYR A 64 -1.82 -4.97 12.78
CA TYR A 64 -1.09 -5.94 11.99
C TYR A 64 -1.97 -7.03 11.35
N GLU A 65 -3.08 -7.42 12.01
CA GLU A 65 -4.02 -8.39 11.43
C GLU A 65 -4.76 -7.83 10.21
N ASP A 66 -5.20 -6.57 10.28
CA ASP A 66 -5.87 -5.93 9.15
C ASP A 66 -4.89 -5.64 8.01
N ALA A 67 -3.67 -5.23 8.35
CA ALA A 67 -2.58 -5.10 7.38
C ALA A 67 -2.34 -6.39 6.60
N ARG A 68 -2.30 -7.54 7.31
CA ARG A 68 -2.13 -8.86 6.70
C ARG A 68 -3.25 -9.20 5.73
N LYS A 69 -4.51 -8.95 6.11
CA LYS A 69 -5.67 -9.19 5.23
C LYS A 69 -5.60 -8.37 3.95
N GLU A 70 -5.18 -7.10 4.05
CA GLU A 70 -5.02 -6.26 2.86
C GLU A 70 -3.89 -6.74 1.96
N PHE A 71 -2.76 -7.18 2.52
CA PHE A 71 -1.70 -7.79 1.70
C PHE A 71 -2.16 -9.11 1.06
N GLU A 72 -2.97 -9.93 1.74
CA GLU A 72 -3.56 -11.13 1.16
C GLU A 72 -4.46 -10.79 -0.04
N LYS A 73 -5.35 -9.79 0.10
CA LYS A 73 -6.16 -9.28 -1.03
C LYS A 73 -5.30 -8.78 -2.19
N ALA A 74 -4.19 -8.10 -1.92
CA ALA A 74 -3.26 -7.66 -2.96
C ALA A 74 -2.71 -8.83 -3.80
N ILE A 75 -2.48 -9.99 -3.16
CA ILE A 75 -2.06 -11.22 -3.83
C ILE A 75 -3.23 -11.83 -4.63
N GLU A 76 -4.45 -11.76 -4.11
CA GLU A 76 -5.64 -12.29 -4.79
C GLU A 76 -5.98 -11.52 -6.06
N VAL A 77 -5.98 -10.18 -6.00
CA VAL A 77 -6.37 -9.33 -7.14
C VAL A 77 -5.26 -9.16 -8.17
N ASP A 78 -4.00 -9.16 -7.73
CA ASP A 78 -2.83 -8.93 -8.58
C ASP A 78 -1.64 -9.80 -8.16
N PRO A 79 -1.73 -11.12 -8.38
CA PRO A 79 -0.72 -12.09 -7.94
C PRO A 79 0.63 -11.91 -8.65
N VAL A 80 0.64 -11.31 -9.84
CA VAL A 80 1.83 -11.20 -10.69
C VAL A 80 2.63 -9.93 -10.39
N ARG A 81 1.99 -8.75 -10.33
CA ARG A 81 2.73 -7.50 -10.11
C ARG A 81 2.85 -7.17 -8.62
N SER A 82 1.76 -7.30 -7.87
CA SER A 82 1.70 -6.92 -6.45
C SER A 82 1.96 -8.10 -5.51
N GLY A 83 1.70 -9.33 -5.95
CA GLY A 83 1.86 -10.54 -5.15
C GLY A 83 3.25 -10.72 -4.50
N PRO A 84 4.37 -10.56 -5.22
CA PRO A 84 5.70 -10.66 -4.62
C PRO A 84 5.95 -9.63 -3.50
N ALA A 85 5.53 -8.39 -3.73
CA ALA A 85 5.69 -7.31 -2.75
C ALA A 85 4.81 -7.54 -1.52
N ALA A 86 3.57 -7.98 -1.70
CA ALA A 86 2.65 -8.28 -0.62
C ALA A 86 3.11 -9.46 0.26
N ARG A 87 3.61 -10.54 -0.34
CA ARG A 87 4.17 -11.68 0.40
C ARG A 87 5.34 -11.28 1.30
N GLU A 88 6.21 -10.41 0.81
CA GLU A 88 7.32 -9.88 1.59
C GLU A 88 6.83 -9.08 2.81
N GLN A 89 5.79 -8.26 2.64
CA GLN A 89 5.21 -7.53 3.78
C GLN A 89 4.56 -8.45 4.80
N ILE A 90 3.82 -9.48 4.36
CA ILE A 90 3.21 -10.48 5.26
C ILE A 90 4.29 -11.18 6.08
N ARG A 91 5.37 -11.63 5.44
CA ARG A 91 6.49 -12.26 6.12
C ARG A 91 7.08 -11.34 7.19
N ARG A 92 7.32 -10.08 6.86
CA ARG A 92 7.86 -9.09 7.79
C ARG A 92 6.93 -8.83 8.97
N LEU A 93 5.61 -8.80 8.74
CA LEU A 93 4.61 -8.70 9.79
C LEU A 93 4.66 -9.92 10.72
N ASP A 94 4.72 -11.12 10.17
CA ASP A 94 4.78 -12.37 10.95
C ASP A 94 6.06 -12.41 11.81
N GLU A 95 7.20 -11.99 11.27
CA GLU A 95 8.47 -11.86 12.01
C GLU A 95 8.35 -10.86 13.17
N LEU A 96 7.79 -9.67 12.93
CA LEU A 96 7.57 -8.65 13.98
C LEU A 96 6.64 -9.14 15.10
N LEU A 97 5.62 -9.92 14.75
CA LEU A 97 4.68 -10.48 15.71
C LEU A 97 5.29 -11.63 16.51
N GLN A 98 6.19 -12.41 15.92
CA GLN A 98 6.93 -13.47 16.62
C GLN A 98 7.93 -12.87 17.63
N ASP A 99 8.63 -11.81 17.25
CA ASP A 99 9.57 -11.09 18.12
C ASP A 99 8.87 -10.55 19.37
N ARG A 100 7.72 -9.87 19.19
CA ARG A 100 6.91 -9.34 20.31
C ARG A 100 6.29 -10.39 21.24
N ARG A 101 6.22 -11.65 20.82
CA ARG A 101 5.74 -12.75 21.69
C ARG A 101 6.87 -13.39 22.49
N SER A 102 8.12 -13.06 22.16
CA SER A 102 9.32 -13.68 22.72
C SER A 102 9.95 -12.85 23.85
N ASP A 103 9.48 -11.60 24.06
CA ASP A 103 9.76 -10.72 25.22
C ASP A 103 8.66 -10.86 26.30
#